data_AF-A0A969A432-F1
#
_entry.id   AF-A0A969A432-F1
#
_cell.length_a   1.000
_cell.length_b   1.000
_cell.length_c   1.000
_cell.angle_alpha   90.00
_cell.angle_beta   90.00
_cell.angle_gamma   90.00
#
_symmetry.space_group_name_H-M   'P 1'
#
loop_
_entity.id
_entity.type
_entity.pdbx_description
1 polymer ?
#
loop_
_entity_poly.entity_id
_entity_poly.type
_entity_poly.pdbx_seq_one_letter_code
_entity_poly.pdbx_strand_id
1 'polypeptide(L)'
;MYEYRVGGSLAADDPTYIRRCADDDLYQGLLEGKFCYVLSARQMGKSSLRLRTRDRLESSGQGRCAGIDMSRIGSQHLSPEQWYQGLAFDLQRRFDLKHRVNLPAWWQQLGTLPPVQKLSQFIEEVLLSAYPDQRLFVFLDEIDSVKRLSFAVGDFFALVRFCYNQRVENPAYRQLTWALFGVATPRNLVADAQLTPFNIGRAIQLSGFSLSEASPLALGLAAIAQQPQQLLAEVLYWTGGQPFLTQKVCCLLQERHPTQAIAAGTEAAVVAAMVRSQLIQNWEEQDHPEHLRTICDRLLAPDQRSGRRLGLYQQVLTQNSVSADSSDEQSELLLAGIVVKRQGRLQPTNPIYAEVFNASWVNQCLSRQRPYGAALSAWAASNYKDKSRLLMGQALKEALDWATDKSLSDLDYRYLSISQEWDASMVRLELEAQEKAHRVLAAAHQKANQIIWLSYLSLGTCLAISTITLLAGLLR
;
A
#
# COMPACT_ATOMS: atom_id res chain seq x y z
N MET A 1 -14.84 35.97 5.26
CA MET A 1 -13.79 35.44 4.36
C MET A 1 -14.02 33.94 4.27
N TYR A 2 -14.04 33.35 3.07
CA TYR A 2 -14.16 31.89 2.94
C TYR A 2 -12.88 31.25 3.47
N GLU A 3 -12.99 30.21 4.29
CA GLU A 3 -11.85 29.55 4.95
C GLU A 3 -11.81 28.08 4.54
N TYR A 4 -10.81 27.69 3.75
CA TYR A 4 -10.57 26.28 3.42
C TYR A 4 -10.03 25.53 4.63
N ARG A 5 -10.33 24.24 4.71
CA ARG A 5 -9.99 23.38 5.85
C ARG A 5 -9.01 22.30 5.43
N VAL A 6 -7.74 22.47 5.79
CA VAL A 6 -6.65 21.53 5.48
C VAL A 6 -6.41 20.60 6.67
N GLY A 7 -6.83 19.35 6.53
CA GLY A 7 -6.70 18.33 7.58
C GLY A 7 -7.83 18.36 8.61
N GLY A 8 -7.81 17.38 9.51
CA GLY A 8 -8.86 17.18 10.50
C GLY A 8 -10.19 16.69 9.91
N SER A 9 -11.18 16.51 10.79
CA SER A 9 -12.55 16.22 10.38
C SER A 9 -13.34 17.52 10.32
N LEU A 10 -14.22 17.65 9.33
CA LEU A 10 -15.12 18.79 9.22
C LEU A 10 -16.32 18.58 10.14
N ALA A 11 -16.78 19.67 10.76
CA ALA A 11 -18.03 19.69 11.49
C ALA A 11 -19.22 19.39 10.55
N ALA A 12 -20.34 18.94 11.11
CA ALA A 12 -21.47 18.53 10.29
C ALA A 12 -22.22 19.68 9.63
N ASP A 13 -21.96 20.92 10.03
CA ASP A 13 -22.48 22.15 9.46
C ASP A 13 -21.41 22.95 8.70
N ASP A 14 -20.18 22.42 8.58
CA ASP A 14 -19.08 23.12 7.93
C ASP A 14 -19.43 23.44 6.46
N PRO A 15 -19.36 24.72 6.05
CA PRO A 15 -19.78 25.16 4.71
C PRO A 15 -18.84 24.66 3.60
N THR A 16 -17.65 24.19 3.95
CA THR A 16 -16.66 23.66 3.00
C THR A 16 -16.77 22.15 2.79
N TYR A 17 -17.68 21.49 3.50
CA TYR A 17 -17.96 20.07 3.26
C TYR A 17 -18.70 19.88 1.94
N ILE A 18 -18.20 18.96 1.13
CA ILE A 18 -18.79 18.60 -0.15
C ILE A 18 -19.52 17.28 -0.01
N ARG A 19 -20.85 17.32 -0.17
CA ARG A 19 -21.70 16.13 -0.20
C ARG A 19 -21.41 15.33 -1.47
N ARG A 20 -21.27 14.01 -1.31
CA ARG A 20 -21.04 13.05 -2.39
C ARG A 20 -22.15 12.01 -2.44
N CYS A 21 -22.20 11.20 -3.48
CA CYS A 21 -23.11 10.04 -3.53
C CYS A 21 -22.96 9.10 -2.31
N ALA A 22 -21.73 8.95 -1.81
CA ALA A 22 -21.41 8.14 -0.63
C ALA A 22 -22.17 8.57 0.64
N ASP A 23 -22.50 9.85 0.78
CA ASP A 23 -23.29 10.38 1.90
C ASP A 23 -24.70 9.80 1.92
N ASP A 24 -25.33 9.70 0.75
CA ASP A 24 -26.67 9.16 0.62
C ASP A 24 -26.67 7.63 0.65
N ASP A 25 -25.69 7.00 0.02
CA ASP A 25 -25.53 5.54 0.04
C ASP A 25 -25.34 5.01 1.46
N LEU A 26 -24.50 5.68 2.26
CA LEU A 26 -24.28 5.30 3.65
C LEU A 26 -25.55 5.53 4.48
N TYR A 27 -26.16 6.72 4.38
CA TYR A 27 -27.37 7.05 5.14
C TYR A 27 -28.51 6.06 4.86
N GLN A 28 -28.81 5.80 3.58
CA GLN A 28 -29.86 4.86 3.19
C GLN A 28 -29.52 3.42 3.59
N GLY A 29 -28.26 3.00 3.39
CA GLY A 29 -27.81 1.68 3.82
C GLY A 29 -28.03 1.45 5.32
N LEU A 30 -27.74 2.45 6.15
CA LEU A 30 -27.98 2.36 7.60
C LEU A 30 -29.47 2.35 7.94
N LEU A 31 -30.31 3.13 7.26
CA LEU A 31 -31.77 3.11 7.48
C LEU A 31 -32.42 1.78 7.07
N GLU A 32 -31.88 1.10 6.07
CA GLU A 32 -32.24 -0.26 5.67
C GLU A 32 -31.71 -1.32 6.67
N GLY A 33 -30.95 -0.90 7.69
CA GLY A 33 -30.31 -1.77 8.65
C GLY A 33 -29.09 -2.52 8.11
N LYS A 34 -28.57 -2.18 6.93
CA LYS A 34 -27.42 -2.89 6.35
C LYS A 34 -26.15 -2.63 7.16
N PHE A 35 -25.34 -3.68 7.31
CA PHE A 35 -23.96 -3.53 7.76
C PHE A 35 -23.17 -2.73 6.71
N CYS A 36 -22.78 -1.50 7.02
CA CYS A 36 -22.08 -0.63 6.06
C CYS A 36 -20.60 -0.50 6.41
N TYR A 37 -19.73 -0.37 5.41
CA TYR A 37 -18.32 -0.10 5.67
C TYR A 37 -17.69 0.83 4.63
N VAL A 38 -16.85 1.74 5.14
CA VAL A 38 -16.12 2.77 4.39
C VAL A 38 -14.63 2.53 4.58
N LEU A 39 -14.09 1.67 3.74
CA LEU A 39 -12.71 1.20 3.80
C LEU A 39 -11.93 1.80 2.62
N SER A 40 -11.09 2.80 2.91
CA SER A 40 -10.40 3.58 1.85
C SER A 40 -9.08 4.18 2.34
N ALA A 41 -8.28 4.69 1.40
CA ALA A 41 -7.07 5.46 1.66
C ALA A 41 -7.29 6.63 2.66
N ARG A 42 -6.19 7.07 3.28
CA ARG A 42 -6.17 8.23 4.19
C ARG A 42 -6.65 9.49 3.49
N GLN A 43 -7.16 10.43 4.28
CA GLN A 43 -7.54 11.78 3.82
C GLN A 43 -8.62 11.83 2.70
N MET A 44 -9.45 10.78 2.60
CA MET A 44 -10.62 10.72 1.71
C MET A 44 -11.92 11.27 2.32
N GLY A 45 -11.86 11.93 3.49
CA GLY A 45 -13.05 12.47 4.17
C GLY A 45 -13.94 11.42 4.85
N LYS A 46 -13.38 10.28 5.28
CA LYS A 46 -14.11 9.21 6.00
C LYS A 46 -14.75 9.72 7.29
N SER A 47 -13.95 10.36 8.14
CA SER A 47 -14.40 10.84 9.45
C SER A 47 -15.43 11.97 9.33
N SER A 48 -15.27 12.89 8.36
CA SER A 48 -16.29 13.90 8.06
C SER A 48 -17.61 13.27 7.58
N LEU A 49 -17.56 12.26 6.70
CA LEU A 49 -18.74 11.49 6.28
C LEU A 49 -19.44 10.82 7.47
N ARG A 50 -18.67 10.20 8.37
CA ARG A 50 -19.19 9.57 9.59
C ARG A 50 -19.94 10.58 10.47
N LEU A 51 -19.31 11.72 10.76
CA LEU A 51 -19.90 12.78 11.60
C LEU A 51 -21.19 13.32 10.99
N ARG A 52 -21.20 13.64 9.69
CA ARG A 52 -22.42 14.12 9.02
C ARG A 52 -23.53 13.08 8.97
N THR A 53 -23.19 11.82 8.71
CA THR A 53 -24.20 10.76 8.70
C THR A 53 -24.83 10.58 10.07
N ARG A 54 -24.00 10.57 11.12
CA ARG A 54 -24.47 10.52 12.51
C ARG A 54 -25.40 11.67 12.81
N ASP A 55 -24.95 12.90 12.56
CA ASP A 55 -25.71 14.09 12.90
C ASP A 55 -27.02 14.16 12.10
N ARG A 56 -27.03 13.68 10.84
CA ARG A 56 -28.24 13.52 10.02
C ARG A 56 -29.21 12.49 10.62
N LEU A 57 -28.73 11.34 11.09
CA LEU A 57 -29.59 10.31 11.71
C LEU A 57 -30.22 10.81 13.01
N GLU A 58 -29.46 11.52 13.84
CA GLU A 58 -29.94 12.05 15.12
C GLU A 58 -30.92 13.22 14.93
N SER A 59 -30.56 14.20 14.09
CA SER A 59 -31.41 15.37 13.81
C SER A 59 -32.72 15.03 13.08
N SER A 60 -32.74 13.95 12.28
CA SER A 60 -33.95 13.44 11.64
C SER A 60 -34.75 12.47 12.51
N GLY A 61 -34.35 12.27 13.77
CA GLY A 61 -35.06 11.43 14.73
C GLY A 61 -35.05 9.93 14.40
N GLN A 62 -34.09 9.47 13.59
CA GLN A 62 -34.06 8.08 13.11
C GLN A 62 -33.54 7.10 14.17
N GLY A 63 -32.75 7.57 15.14
CA GLY A 63 -32.24 6.75 16.23
C GLY A 63 -31.05 7.37 16.96
N ARG A 64 -30.50 6.64 17.92
CA ARG A 64 -29.31 7.02 18.70
C ARG A 64 -28.05 6.51 18.05
N CYS A 65 -26.98 7.29 18.09
CA CYS A 65 -25.71 6.89 17.52
C CYS A 65 -24.59 6.81 18.56
N ALA A 66 -23.73 5.80 18.42
CA ALA A 66 -22.49 5.68 19.16
C ALA A 66 -21.30 5.73 18.20
N GLY A 67 -20.44 6.74 18.34
CA GLY A 67 -19.14 6.78 17.68
C GLY A 67 -18.04 6.25 18.59
N ILE A 68 -17.41 5.16 18.17
CA ILE A 68 -16.32 4.49 18.89
C ILE A 68 -15.06 4.61 18.04
N ASP A 69 -14.00 5.13 18.65
CA ASP A 69 -12.70 5.23 18.02
C ASP A 69 -11.83 4.06 18.49
N MET A 70 -11.59 3.12 17.58
CA MET A 70 -10.90 1.88 17.90
C MET A 70 -9.42 2.11 18.23
N SER A 71 -8.84 3.28 17.93
CA SER A 71 -7.47 3.60 18.34
C SER A 71 -7.35 3.84 19.84
N ARG A 72 -8.43 4.30 20.49
CA ARG A 72 -8.46 4.53 21.95
C ARG A 72 -8.52 3.24 22.75
N ILE A 73 -9.07 2.19 22.15
CA ILE A 73 -9.23 0.86 22.74
C ILE A 73 -8.08 -0.06 22.29
N GLY A 74 -7.27 0.32 21.30
CA GLY A 74 -6.22 -0.52 20.71
C GLY A 74 -4.81 -0.10 21.14
N SER A 75 -4.20 -0.82 22.07
CA SER A 75 -2.77 -0.75 22.37
C SER A 75 -2.14 -2.15 22.28
N GLN A 76 -0.83 -2.22 21.98
CA GLN A 76 -0.13 -3.49 21.74
C GLN A 76 -0.11 -4.43 22.97
N HIS A 77 -0.36 -3.91 24.17
CA HIS A 77 -0.24 -4.63 25.44
C HIS A 77 -1.58 -5.02 26.07
N LEU A 78 -2.70 -4.85 25.37
CA LEU A 78 -4.01 -5.22 25.90
C LEU A 78 -4.24 -6.73 25.79
N SER A 79 -4.87 -7.30 26.82
CA SER A 79 -5.44 -8.63 26.73
C SER A 79 -6.78 -8.59 25.98
N PRO A 80 -7.25 -9.73 25.43
CA PRO A 80 -8.60 -9.82 24.87
C PRO A 80 -9.68 -9.33 25.85
N GLU A 81 -9.61 -9.74 27.12
CA GLU A 81 -10.56 -9.34 28.16
C GLU A 81 -10.67 -7.82 28.29
N GLN A 82 -9.53 -7.13 28.37
CA GLN A 82 -9.50 -5.67 28.49
C GLN A 82 -10.04 -4.98 27.23
N TRP A 83 -9.77 -5.52 26.05
CA TRP A 83 -10.24 -4.96 24.80
C TRP A 83 -11.77 -5.06 24.63
N TYR A 84 -12.35 -6.24 24.88
CA TYR A 84 -13.80 -6.44 24.81
C TYR A 84 -14.54 -5.66 25.91
N GLN A 85 -13.99 -5.63 27.14
CA GLN A 85 -14.54 -4.81 28.22
C GLN A 85 -14.47 -3.31 27.89
N GLY A 86 -13.37 -2.86 27.28
CA GLY A 86 -13.22 -1.48 26.80
C GLY A 86 -14.25 -1.10 25.74
N LEU A 87 -14.56 -2.02 24.81
CA LEU A 87 -15.62 -1.81 23.83
C LEU A 87 -17.02 -1.73 24.48
N ALA A 88 -17.31 -2.62 25.44
CA ALA A 88 -18.55 -2.55 26.22
C ALA A 88 -18.65 -1.24 27.01
N PHE A 89 -17.53 -0.76 27.58
CA PHE A 89 -17.47 0.52 28.29
C PHE A 89 -17.76 1.71 27.37
N ASP A 90 -17.18 1.74 26.17
CA ASP A 90 -17.46 2.81 25.21
C ASP A 90 -18.92 2.76 24.72
N LEU A 91 -19.47 1.57 24.46
CA LEU A 91 -20.90 1.43 24.17
C LEU A 91 -21.77 1.96 25.33
N GLN A 92 -21.47 1.55 26.57
CA GLN A 92 -22.17 2.01 27.76
C GLN A 92 -22.15 3.53 27.87
N ARG A 93 -20.98 4.13 27.70
CA ARG A 93 -20.79 5.57 27.82
C ARG A 93 -21.52 6.32 26.70
N ARG A 94 -21.44 5.85 25.46
CA ARG A 94 -22.01 6.53 24.29
C ARG A 94 -23.53 6.46 24.24
N PHE A 95 -24.09 5.36 24.75
CA PHE A 95 -25.53 5.21 24.90
C PHE A 95 -26.04 5.61 26.30
N ASP A 96 -25.25 6.30 27.12
CA ASP A 96 -25.67 6.79 28.45
C ASP A 96 -26.29 5.71 29.39
N LEU A 97 -25.67 4.52 29.40
CA LEU A 97 -26.12 3.35 30.17
C LEU A 97 -25.43 3.22 31.54
N LYS A 98 -24.77 4.29 32.02
CA LYS A 98 -24.03 4.28 33.29
C LYS A 98 -24.92 3.99 34.50
N HIS A 99 -26.16 4.49 34.46
CA HIS A 99 -27.13 4.29 35.54
C HIS A 99 -27.87 2.95 35.45
N ARG A 100 -27.78 2.25 34.31
CA ARG A 100 -28.44 0.96 34.08
C ARG A 100 -27.64 -0.21 34.64
N VAL A 101 -26.31 -0.17 34.52
CA VAL A 101 -25.44 -1.27 34.92
C VAL A 101 -24.11 -0.77 35.47
N ASN A 102 -23.62 -1.38 36.54
CA ASN A 102 -22.23 -1.22 36.95
C ASN A 102 -21.38 -2.18 36.11
N LEU A 103 -20.78 -1.69 35.02
CA LEU A 103 -20.11 -2.53 34.03
C LEU A 103 -18.98 -3.39 34.63
N PRO A 104 -18.04 -2.86 35.45
CA PRO A 104 -17.02 -3.71 36.08
C PRO A 104 -17.61 -4.87 36.90
N ALA A 105 -18.62 -4.59 37.74
CA ALA A 105 -19.25 -5.61 38.57
C ALA A 105 -20.03 -6.63 37.74
N TRP A 106 -20.81 -6.16 36.76
CA TRP A 106 -21.58 -7.02 35.86
C TRP A 106 -20.67 -7.92 35.01
N TRP A 107 -19.57 -7.37 34.49
CA TRP A 107 -18.60 -8.10 33.69
C TRP A 107 -17.88 -9.20 34.50
N GLN A 108 -17.63 -8.95 35.79
CA GLN A 108 -17.07 -9.94 36.71
C GLN A 108 -18.08 -11.05 37.06
N GLN A 109 -19.38 -10.73 37.21
CA GLN A 109 -20.43 -11.71 37.49
C GLN A 109 -20.58 -12.78 36.40
N LEU A 110 -20.26 -12.42 35.14
CA LEU A 110 -20.22 -13.36 34.02
C LEU A 110 -19.08 -14.40 34.10
N GLY A 111 -18.20 -14.29 35.10
CA GLY A 111 -17.21 -15.31 35.43
C GLY A 111 -16.26 -15.63 34.27
N THR A 112 -16.16 -16.91 33.95
CA THR A 112 -15.21 -17.47 32.98
C THR A 112 -15.71 -17.51 31.54
N LEU A 113 -16.86 -16.89 31.25
CA LEU A 113 -17.34 -16.78 29.87
C LEU A 113 -16.28 -16.13 28.97
N PRO A 114 -16.13 -16.57 27.71
CA PRO A 114 -15.25 -15.92 26.76
C PRO A 114 -15.57 -14.42 26.61
N PRO A 115 -14.56 -13.55 26.47
CA PRO A 115 -14.76 -12.09 26.40
C PRO A 115 -15.79 -11.64 25.34
N VAL A 116 -15.79 -12.30 24.16
CA VAL A 116 -16.75 -12.03 23.09
C VAL A 116 -18.19 -12.39 23.48
N GLN A 117 -18.38 -13.45 24.26
CA GLN A 117 -19.70 -13.86 24.76
C GLN A 117 -20.20 -12.88 25.82
N LYS A 118 -19.31 -12.39 26.70
CA LYS A 118 -19.65 -11.31 27.64
C LYS A 118 -20.11 -10.04 26.92
N LEU A 119 -19.42 -9.65 25.85
CA LEU A 119 -19.85 -8.54 25.00
C LEU A 119 -21.19 -8.82 24.31
N SER A 120 -21.41 -10.04 23.82
CA SER A 120 -22.68 -10.45 23.21
C SER A 120 -23.85 -10.30 24.19
N GLN A 121 -23.69 -10.79 25.42
CA GLN A 121 -24.70 -10.62 26.48
C GLN A 121 -24.90 -9.16 26.85
N PHE A 122 -23.84 -8.35 26.87
CA PHE A 122 -23.97 -6.92 27.14
C PHE A 122 -24.81 -6.23 26.06
N ILE A 123 -24.59 -6.59 24.79
CA ILE A 123 -25.39 -6.07 23.68
C ILE A 123 -26.86 -6.46 23.89
N GLU A 124 -27.15 -7.74 24.10
CA GLU A 124 -28.53 -8.23 24.19
C GLU A 124 -29.25 -7.74 25.45
N GLU A 125 -28.70 -8.01 26.63
CA GLU A 125 -29.38 -7.83 27.91
C GLU A 125 -29.37 -6.37 28.39
N VAL A 126 -28.32 -5.60 28.06
CA VAL A 126 -28.16 -4.23 28.53
C VAL A 126 -28.48 -3.22 27.43
N LEU A 127 -27.78 -3.29 26.30
CA LEU A 127 -27.88 -2.27 25.25
C LEU A 127 -29.23 -2.32 24.53
N LEU A 128 -29.64 -3.50 24.07
CA LEU A 128 -30.90 -3.62 23.32
C LEU A 128 -32.12 -3.41 24.23
N SER A 129 -32.12 -4.02 25.42
CA SER A 129 -33.20 -3.90 26.40
C SER A 129 -33.42 -2.47 26.92
N ALA A 130 -32.38 -1.62 26.91
CA ALA A 130 -32.52 -0.24 27.35
C ALA A 130 -33.32 0.64 26.36
N TYR A 131 -33.42 0.22 25.09
CA TYR A 131 -33.98 1.01 23.98
C TYR A 131 -34.86 0.18 23.04
N PRO A 132 -35.93 -0.47 23.52
CA PRO A 132 -36.72 -1.43 22.73
C PRO A 132 -37.38 -0.81 21.47
N ASP A 133 -37.66 0.50 21.49
CA ASP A 133 -38.34 1.21 20.40
C ASP A 133 -37.42 2.17 19.63
N GLN A 134 -36.10 2.11 19.84
CA GLN A 134 -35.16 3.01 19.18
C GLN A 134 -34.10 2.27 18.39
N ARG A 135 -33.87 2.74 17.16
CA ARG A 135 -32.74 2.27 16.36
C ARG A 135 -31.44 2.78 16.99
N LEU A 136 -30.45 1.90 17.03
CA LEU A 136 -29.12 2.10 17.58
C LEU A 136 -28.11 1.94 16.45
N PHE A 137 -27.36 2.99 16.15
CA PHE A 137 -26.34 3.00 15.13
C PHE A 137 -24.95 3.03 15.78
N VAL A 138 -24.13 2.02 15.54
CA VAL A 138 -22.76 1.94 16.07
C VAL A 138 -21.76 2.18 14.96
N PHE A 139 -21.02 3.27 15.07
CA PHE A 139 -19.96 3.68 14.14
C PHE A 139 -18.61 3.34 14.76
N LEU A 140 -17.85 2.47 14.11
CA LEU A 140 -16.49 2.10 14.48
C LEU A 140 -15.51 2.83 13.57
N ASP A 141 -14.79 3.80 14.11
CA ASP A 141 -13.75 4.55 13.42
C ASP A 141 -12.37 3.96 13.68
N GLU A 142 -11.43 4.22 12.79
CA GLU A 142 -10.05 3.68 12.83
C GLU A 142 -9.98 2.16 13.03
N ILE A 143 -10.86 1.39 12.38
CA ILE A 143 -10.91 -0.07 12.55
C ILE A 143 -9.59 -0.76 12.18
N ASP A 144 -8.72 -0.12 11.38
CA ASP A 144 -7.39 -0.62 11.09
C ASP A 144 -6.44 -0.65 12.30
N SER A 145 -6.79 -0.01 13.42
CA SER A 145 -6.05 -0.10 14.68
C SER A 145 -5.97 -1.52 15.24
N VAL A 146 -6.97 -2.37 14.93
CA VAL A 146 -7.03 -3.76 15.42
C VAL A 146 -5.85 -4.60 14.93
N LYS A 147 -5.19 -4.19 13.85
CA LYS A 147 -3.97 -4.83 13.33
C LYS A 147 -2.77 -4.69 14.25
N ARG A 148 -2.81 -3.74 15.18
CA ARG A 148 -1.73 -3.50 16.17
C ARG A 148 -1.89 -4.38 17.41
N LEU A 149 -3.01 -5.10 17.54
CA LEU A 149 -3.25 -5.99 18.66
C LEU A 149 -2.38 -7.24 18.53
N SER A 150 -1.95 -7.77 19.67
CA SER A 150 -1.16 -9.01 19.77
C SER A 150 -2.01 -10.28 19.65
N PHE A 151 -3.32 -10.16 19.41
CA PHE A 151 -4.27 -11.25 19.29
C PHE A 151 -5.25 -11.01 18.12
N ALA A 152 -5.86 -12.08 17.63
CA ALA A 152 -6.82 -12.01 16.54
C ALA A 152 -8.20 -11.52 17.03
N VAL A 153 -8.81 -10.60 16.27
CA VAL A 153 -10.17 -10.05 16.54
C VAL A 153 -11.25 -10.67 15.66
N GLY A 154 -11.01 -11.86 15.10
CA GLY A 154 -11.97 -12.56 14.23
C GLY A 154 -13.33 -12.76 14.90
N ASP A 155 -13.34 -13.13 16.18
CA ASP A 155 -14.55 -13.34 16.97
C ASP A 155 -15.42 -12.09 17.11
N PHE A 156 -14.82 -10.90 17.14
CA PHE A 156 -15.57 -9.65 17.14
C PHE A 156 -16.35 -9.46 15.84
N PHE A 157 -15.72 -9.73 14.70
CA PHE A 157 -16.40 -9.64 13.40
C PHE A 157 -17.47 -10.73 13.26
N ALA A 158 -17.22 -11.92 13.81
CA ALA A 158 -18.23 -12.97 13.90
C ALA A 158 -19.43 -12.54 14.76
N LEU A 159 -19.20 -11.82 15.86
CA LEU A 159 -20.26 -11.24 16.69
C LEU A 159 -21.08 -10.19 15.92
N VAL A 160 -20.44 -9.29 15.16
CA VAL A 160 -21.16 -8.33 14.32
C VAL A 160 -22.06 -9.04 13.30
N ARG A 161 -21.54 -10.11 12.67
CA ARG A 161 -22.32 -10.96 11.75
C ARG A 161 -23.47 -11.67 12.48
N PHE A 162 -23.22 -12.20 13.67
CA PHE A 162 -24.23 -12.84 14.52
C PHE A 162 -25.38 -11.86 14.82
N CYS A 163 -25.09 -10.63 15.27
CA CYS A 163 -26.12 -9.62 15.52
C CYS A 163 -26.99 -9.34 14.29
N TYR A 164 -26.41 -9.36 13.09
CA TYR A 164 -27.17 -9.18 11.85
C TYR A 164 -28.09 -10.37 11.58
N ASN A 165 -27.60 -11.60 11.73
CA ASN A 165 -28.38 -12.82 11.47
C ASN A 165 -29.51 -13.02 12.50
N GLN A 166 -29.27 -12.66 13.78
CA GLN A 166 -30.26 -12.79 14.85
C GLN A 166 -31.55 -11.99 14.62
N ARG A 167 -31.56 -11.03 13.68
CA ARG A 167 -32.74 -10.22 13.34
C ARG A 167 -33.94 -11.04 12.85
N VAL A 168 -33.70 -12.27 12.37
CA VAL A 168 -34.75 -13.20 11.95
C VAL A 168 -35.44 -13.81 13.17
N GLU A 169 -34.66 -14.22 14.18
CA GLU A 169 -35.14 -14.97 15.35
C GLU A 169 -35.53 -14.07 16.52
N ASN A 170 -34.75 -13.01 16.77
CA ASN A 170 -34.95 -12.05 17.84
C ASN A 170 -35.12 -10.63 17.26
N PRO A 171 -36.35 -10.10 17.21
CA PRO A 171 -36.65 -8.78 16.66
C PRO A 171 -35.88 -7.63 17.30
N ALA A 172 -35.43 -7.76 18.56
CA ALA A 172 -34.64 -6.72 19.23
C ALA A 172 -33.36 -6.37 18.45
N TYR A 173 -32.74 -7.35 17.78
CA TYR A 173 -31.54 -7.10 16.97
C TYR A 173 -31.79 -6.25 15.72
N ARG A 174 -33.05 -6.07 15.29
CA ARG A 174 -33.37 -5.21 14.14
C ARG A 174 -33.07 -3.75 14.42
N GLN A 175 -33.05 -3.36 15.69
CA GLN A 175 -32.76 -1.99 16.08
C GLN A 175 -31.26 -1.66 15.99
N LEU A 176 -30.35 -2.65 16.06
CA LEU A 176 -28.90 -2.44 16.06
C LEU A 176 -28.31 -2.50 14.65
N THR A 177 -27.64 -1.44 14.21
CA THR A 177 -26.95 -1.36 12.92
C THR A 177 -25.52 -0.87 13.07
N TRP A 178 -24.59 -1.50 12.35
CA TRP A 178 -23.15 -1.25 12.45
C TRP A 178 -22.60 -0.57 11.19
N ALA A 179 -21.67 0.36 11.39
CA ALA A 179 -20.94 1.06 10.34
C ALA A 179 -19.43 1.10 10.65
N LEU A 180 -18.57 0.66 9.73
CA LEU A 180 -17.11 0.61 9.94
C LEU A 180 -16.36 1.61 9.06
N PHE A 181 -15.32 2.24 9.60
CA PHE A 181 -14.48 3.20 8.91
C PHE A 181 -13.01 2.89 9.20
N GLY A 182 -12.17 2.92 8.17
CA GLY A 182 -10.73 2.75 8.38
C GLY A 182 -9.92 2.61 7.09
N VAL A 183 -8.61 2.42 7.27
CA VAL A 183 -7.62 2.25 6.20
C VAL A 183 -7.19 0.77 6.15
N ALA A 184 -8.11 -0.07 5.70
CA ALA A 184 -7.89 -1.50 5.54
C ALA A 184 -8.69 -2.04 4.35
N THR A 185 -8.34 -3.24 3.88
CA THR A 185 -9.25 -4.05 3.07
C THR A 185 -10.00 -5.03 3.98
N PRO A 186 -11.14 -5.59 3.55
CA PRO A 186 -11.82 -6.67 4.28
C PRO A 186 -10.89 -7.83 4.67
N ARG A 187 -10.04 -8.28 3.73
CA ARG A 187 -9.05 -9.34 3.96
C ARG A 187 -8.00 -8.97 5.01
N ASN A 188 -7.63 -7.70 5.11
CA ASN A 188 -6.69 -7.22 6.11
C ASN A 188 -7.29 -7.17 7.54
N LEU A 189 -8.62 -7.30 7.68
CA LEU A 189 -9.31 -7.26 8.99
C LEU A 189 -9.74 -8.66 9.47
N VAL A 190 -10.12 -9.54 8.54
CA VAL A 190 -10.54 -10.91 8.85
C VAL A 190 -9.92 -11.86 7.83
N ALA A 191 -9.15 -12.83 8.31
CA ALA A 191 -8.53 -13.85 7.47
C ALA A 191 -9.55 -14.86 6.92
N ASP A 192 -10.52 -15.27 7.76
CA ASP A 192 -11.57 -16.21 7.37
C ASP A 192 -12.70 -15.50 6.61
N ALA A 193 -12.76 -15.76 5.31
CA ALA A 193 -13.79 -15.23 4.43
C ALA A 193 -15.20 -15.79 4.70
N GLN A 194 -15.37 -16.90 5.42
CA GLN A 194 -16.70 -17.45 5.72
C GLN A 194 -17.34 -16.80 6.94
N LEU A 195 -16.53 -16.43 7.93
CA LEU A 195 -17.01 -15.84 9.19
C LEU A 195 -17.17 -14.32 9.13
N THR A 196 -16.78 -13.71 8.01
CA THR A 196 -16.74 -12.26 7.88
C THR A 196 -18.13 -11.60 7.67
N PRO A 197 -18.42 -10.46 8.34
CA PRO A 197 -19.60 -9.67 8.05
C PRO A 197 -19.50 -8.93 6.71
N PHE A 198 -18.31 -8.84 6.09
CA PHE A 198 -18.13 -8.13 4.83
C PHE A 198 -18.87 -8.78 3.64
N ASN A 199 -19.20 -10.08 3.70
CA ASN A 199 -19.98 -10.75 2.65
C ASN A 199 -21.46 -10.38 2.64
N ILE A 200 -22.00 -9.95 3.79
CA ILE A 200 -23.39 -9.51 3.95
C ILE A 200 -23.49 -7.97 4.03
N GLY A 201 -22.35 -7.28 3.94
CA GLY A 201 -22.23 -5.85 4.09
C GLY A 201 -22.37 -5.07 2.79
N ARG A 202 -22.71 -3.78 2.92
CA ARG A 202 -22.68 -2.80 1.84
C ARG A 202 -21.37 -2.01 1.92
N ALA A 203 -20.50 -2.21 0.93
CA ALA A 203 -19.34 -1.35 0.72
C ALA A 203 -19.81 0.04 0.28
N ILE A 204 -19.34 1.09 0.97
CA ILE A 204 -19.53 2.48 0.54
C ILE A 204 -18.22 2.98 -0.04
N GLN A 205 -18.20 3.19 -1.37
CA GLN A 205 -17.01 3.62 -2.08
C GLN A 205 -16.83 5.13 -1.94
N LEU A 206 -15.63 5.55 -1.53
CA LEU A 206 -15.24 6.96 -1.56
C LEU A 206 -14.43 7.26 -2.82
N SER A 207 -14.95 8.17 -3.65
CA SER A 207 -14.25 8.78 -4.76
C SER A 207 -13.79 10.19 -4.43
N GLY A 208 -12.85 10.71 -5.23
CA GLY A 208 -12.57 12.14 -5.27
C GLY A 208 -13.79 12.92 -5.79
N PHE A 209 -13.82 14.22 -5.48
CA PHE A 209 -14.88 15.11 -5.90
C PHE A 209 -14.95 15.24 -7.43
N SER A 210 -16.16 15.19 -7.95
CA SER A 210 -16.47 15.71 -9.28
C SER A 210 -16.53 17.24 -9.27
N LEU A 211 -16.42 17.85 -10.45
CA LEU A 211 -16.56 19.31 -10.59
C LEU A 211 -17.94 19.81 -10.13
N SER A 212 -19.00 19.06 -10.42
CA SER A 212 -20.36 19.40 -9.99
C SER A 212 -20.51 19.36 -8.46
N GLU A 213 -19.94 18.35 -7.80
CA GLU A 213 -19.97 18.26 -6.33
C GLU A 213 -19.14 19.38 -5.69
N ALA A 214 -17.93 19.63 -6.20
CA ALA A 214 -16.99 20.60 -5.63
C ALA A 214 -17.35 22.07 -5.89
N SER A 215 -18.37 22.36 -6.70
CA SER A 215 -18.76 23.73 -7.08
C SER A 215 -18.83 24.73 -5.92
N PRO A 216 -19.31 24.38 -4.70
CA PRO A 216 -19.29 25.29 -3.54
C PRO A 216 -17.89 25.79 -3.17
N LEU A 217 -16.82 25.01 -3.40
CA LEU A 217 -15.45 25.43 -3.13
C LEU A 217 -15.03 26.62 -4.01
N ALA A 218 -15.62 26.81 -5.19
CA ALA A 218 -15.28 27.94 -6.05
C ALA A 218 -15.62 29.31 -5.43
N LEU A 219 -16.51 29.35 -4.42
CA LEU A 219 -16.85 30.58 -3.70
C LEU A 219 -15.62 31.21 -3.03
N GLY A 220 -14.72 30.40 -2.49
CA GLY A 220 -13.48 30.91 -1.89
C GLY A 220 -12.43 31.38 -2.90
N LEU A 221 -12.60 31.02 -4.18
CA LEU A 221 -11.71 31.44 -5.27
C LEU A 221 -12.20 32.71 -5.98
N ALA A 222 -13.43 33.16 -5.69
CA ALA A 222 -14.07 34.28 -6.38
C ALA A 222 -13.29 35.60 -6.28
N ALA A 223 -12.57 35.83 -5.18
CA ALA A 223 -11.80 37.04 -4.98
C ALA A 223 -10.46 37.06 -5.73
N ILE A 224 -9.97 35.89 -6.18
CA ILE A 224 -8.61 35.74 -6.72
C ILE A 224 -8.58 35.35 -8.20
N ALA A 225 -9.73 35.09 -8.83
CA ALA A 225 -9.81 34.63 -10.22
C ALA A 225 -11.02 35.19 -10.96
N GLN A 226 -10.85 35.51 -12.24
CA GLN A 226 -11.95 35.92 -13.12
C GLN A 226 -12.91 34.77 -13.45
N GLN A 227 -12.40 33.52 -13.50
CA GLN A 227 -13.20 32.31 -13.71
C GLN A 227 -12.97 31.28 -12.59
N PRO A 228 -13.60 31.47 -11.42
CA PRO A 228 -13.38 30.62 -10.24
C PRO A 228 -13.70 29.13 -10.47
N GLN A 229 -14.70 28.85 -11.30
CA GLN A 229 -15.09 27.49 -11.66
C GLN A 229 -14.05 26.81 -12.56
N GLN A 230 -13.44 27.54 -13.50
CA GLN A 230 -12.36 27.02 -14.32
C GLN A 230 -11.11 26.80 -13.47
N LEU A 231 -10.80 27.71 -12.55
CA LEU A 231 -9.70 27.55 -11.61
C LEU A 231 -9.89 26.30 -10.73
N LEU A 232 -11.10 26.07 -10.21
CA LEU A 232 -11.42 24.87 -9.46
C LEU A 232 -11.28 23.60 -10.31
N ALA A 233 -11.67 23.62 -11.60
CA ALA A 233 -11.49 22.47 -12.49
C ALA A 233 -10.01 22.08 -12.63
N GLU A 234 -9.12 23.06 -12.74
CA GLU A 234 -7.67 22.83 -12.77
C GLU A 234 -7.14 22.28 -11.43
N VAL A 235 -7.66 22.77 -10.30
CA VAL A 235 -7.36 22.21 -8.97
C VAL A 235 -7.77 20.74 -8.90
N LEU A 236 -8.98 20.40 -9.36
CA LEU A 236 -9.47 19.02 -9.34
C LEU A 236 -8.68 18.11 -10.28
N TYR A 237 -8.22 18.62 -11.43
CA TYR A 237 -7.32 17.88 -12.32
C TYR A 237 -6.03 17.47 -11.60
N TRP A 238 -5.35 18.41 -10.95
CA TRP A 238 -4.10 18.14 -10.23
C TRP A 238 -4.26 17.23 -9.01
N THR A 239 -5.38 17.35 -8.31
CA THR A 239 -5.61 16.65 -7.03
C THR A 239 -6.38 15.33 -7.19
N GLY A 240 -6.95 15.07 -8.37
CA GLY A 240 -7.88 13.97 -8.62
C GLY A 240 -9.17 14.08 -7.81
N GLY A 241 -9.51 15.30 -7.34
CA GLY A 241 -10.63 15.57 -6.44
C GLY A 241 -10.43 15.01 -5.03
N GLN A 242 -9.22 14.61 -4.62
CA GLN A 242 -9.01 14.13 -3.26
C GLN A 242 -9.33 15.25 -2.26
N PRO A 243 -10.19 15.01 -1.24
CA PRO A 243 -10.68 16.07 -0.36
C PRO A 243 -9.59 16.93 0.28
N PHE A 244 -8.58 16.29 0.88
CA PHE A 244 -7.47 17.02 1.52
C PHE A 244 -6.65 17.85 0.54
N LEU A 245 -6.18 17.25 -0.56
CA LEU A 245 -5.38 17.98 -1.54
C LEU A 245 -6.18 19.10 -2.21
N THR A 246 -7.46 18.88 -2.51
CA THR A 246 -8.33 19.91 -3.09
C THR A 246 -8.40 21.13 -2.17
N GLN A 247 -8.68 20.92 -0.88
CA GLN A 247 -8.71 21.98 0.12
C GLN A 247 -7.33 22.65 0.27
N LYS A 248 -6.23 21.87 0.32
CA LYS A 248 -4.86 22.38 0.45
C LYS A 248 -4.47 23.29 -0.72
N VAL A 249 -4.72 22.85 -1.95
CA VAL A 249 -4.42 23.62 -3.16
C VAL A 249 -5.27 24.90 -3.21
N CYS A 250 -6.56 24.84 -2.86
CA CYS A 250 -7.40 26.03 -2.77
C CYS A 250 -6.89 27.03 -1.69
N CYS A 251 -6.45 26.53 -0.54
CA CYS A 251 -5.86 27.35 0.53
C CYS A 251 -4.59 28.07 0.04
N LEU A 252 -3.66 27.34 -0.58
CA LEU A 252 -2.41 27.90 -1.13
C LEU A 252 -2.67 28.98 -2.21
N LEU A 253 -3.69 28.79 -3.04
CA LEU A 253 -4.09 29.80 -4.02
C LEU A 253 -4.60 31.09 -3.36
N GLN A 254 -5.33 30.98 -2.26
CA GLN A 254 -5.85 32.12 -1.50
C GLN A 254 -4.74 32.87 -0.74
N GLU A 255 -3.79 32.14 -0.15
CA GLU A 255 -2.64 32.68 0.59
C GLU A 255 -1.64 33.44 -0.27
N ARG A 256 -1.65 33.21 -1.60
CA ARG A 256 -0.78 33.95 -2.53
C ARG A 256 -1.06 35.45 -2.55
N HIS A 257 -2.23 35.90 -2.09
CA HIS A 257 -2.67 37.30 -2.09
C HIS A 257 -2.28 38.05 -3.37
N PRO A 258 -2.71 37.58 -4.55
CA PRO A 258 -2.24 38.15 -5.80
C PRO A 258 -2.73 39.61 -5.93
N THR A 259 -1.83 40.51 -6.36
CA THR A 259 -2.15 41.93 -6.59
C THR A 259 -3.16 42.14 -7.72
N GLN A 260 -3.31 41.17 -8.61
CA GLN A 260 -4.31 41.11 -9.66
C GLN A 260 -4.98 39.74 -9.68
N ALA A 261 -6.28 39.70 -9.94
CA ALA A 261 -6.99 38.44 -10.12
C ALA A 261 -6.41 37.64 -11.29
N ILE A 262 -6.39 36.31 -11.14
CA ILE A 262 -5.99 35.37 -12.18
C ILE A 262 -6.88 35.59 -13.40
N ALA A 263 -6.26 35.89 -14.53
CA ALA A 263 -6.95 36.21 -15.78
C ALA A 263 -7.55 34.96 -16.43
N ALA A 264 -8.70 35.12 -17.06
CA ALA A 264 -9.35 34.05 -17.82
C ALA A 264 -8.38 33.43 -18.85
N GLY A 265 -8.28 32.11 -18.88
CA GLY A 265 -7.40 31.35 -19.76
C GLY A 265 -5.97 31.13 -19.23
N THR A 266 -5.65 31.63 -18.04
CA THR A 266 -4.32 31.43 -17.40
C THR A 266 -4.36 30.48 -16.20
N GLU A 267 -5.54 29.99 -15.83
CA GLU A 267 -5.79 29.17 -14.64
C GLU A 267 -4.89 27.94 -14.59
N ALA A 268 -4.82 27.18 -15.69
CA ALA A 268 -4.04 25.95 -15.78
C ALA A 268 -2.56 26.19 -15.49
N ALA A 269 -1.98 27.24 -16.08
CA ALA A 269 -0.58 27.60 -15.88
C ALA A 269 -0.32 28.05 -14.44
N VAL A 270 -1.23 28.83 -13.86
CA VAL A 270 -1.12 29.31 -12.47
C VAL A 270 -1.20 28.17 -11.47
N VAL A 271 -2.17 27.26 -11.60
CA VAL A 271 -2.31 26.11 -10.72
C VAL A 271 -1.12 25.18 -10.86
N ALA A 272 -0.69 24.87 -12.08
CA ALA A 272 0.48 24.03 -12.33
C ALA A 272 1.76 24.60 -11.69
N ALA A 273 2.00 25.91 -11.83
CA ALA A 273 3.17 26.56 -11.24
C ALA A 273 3.12 26.54 -9.70
N MET A 274 1.95 26.78 -9.11
CA MET A 274 1.77 26.74 -7.66
C MET A 274 1.97 25.31 -7.14
N VAL A 275 1.29 24.32 -7.71
CA VAL A 275 1.42 22.92 -7.31
C VAL A 275 2.86 22.45 -7.39
N ARG A 276 3.57 22.77 -8.48
CA ARG A 276 4.97 22.37 -8.62
C ARG A 276 5.88 23.01 -7.58
N SER A 277 5.72 24.30 -7.33
CA SER A 277 6.58 25.02 -6.38
C SER A 277 6.28 24.73 -4.91
N GLN A 278 5.03 24.39 -4.56
CA GLN A 278 4.56 24.25 -3.17
C GLN A 278 4.27 22.80 -2.72
N LEU A 279 4.14 21.85 -3.66
CA LEU A 279 3.78 20.45 -3.34
C LEU A 279 4.69 19.41 -3.97
N ILE A 280 5.49 19.76 -4.98
CA ILE A 280 6.32 18.79 -5.74
C ILE A 280 7.81 19.06 -5.53
N GLN A 281 8.26 20.29 -5.74
CA GLN A 281 9.64 20.68 -5.50
C GLN A 281 9.93 20.67 -4.00
N ASN A 282 10.98 19.97 -3.57
CA ASN A 282 11.37 19.80 -2.17
C ASN A 282 10.18 19.42 -1.26
N TRP A 283 9.30 18.54 -1.77
CA TRP A 283 8.08 18.15 -1.08
C TRP A 283 8.37 17.61 0.33
N GLU A 284 9.53 16.96 0.53
CA GLU A 284 9.94 16.43 1.83
C GLU A 284 10.00 17.49 2.93
N GLU A 285 10.34 18.74 2.59
CA GLU A 285 10.42 19.87 3.52
C GLU A 285 9.10 20.66 3.62
N GLN A 286 8.24 20.55 2.60
CA GLN A 286 7.01 21.34 2.47
C GLN A 286 5.74 20.57 2.85
N ASP A 287 5.84 19.27 3.16
CA ASP A 287 4.70 18.40 3.46
C ASP A 287 4.08 18.66 4.84
N HIS A 288 3.50 19.85 5.00
CA HIS A 288 2.79 20.29 6.20
C HIS A 288 1.35 20.73 5.86
N PRO A 289 0.33 20.23 6.58
CA PRO A 289 0.39 19.02 7.42
C PRO A 289 0.77 17.78 6.59
N GLU A 290 1.34 16.78 7.27
CA GLU A 290 1.90 15.58 6.61
C GLU A 290 0.85 14.81 5.82
N HIS A 291 1.20 14.48 4.58
CA HIS A 291 0.39 13.67 3.69
C HIS A 291 1.28 12.82 2.79
N LEU A 292 2.12 13.45 1.97
CA LEU A 292 3.02 12.76 1.05
C LEU A 292 3.99 11.86 1.80
N ARG A 293 4.49 12.29 2.97
CA ARG A 293 5.37 11.48 3.82
C ARG A 293 4.66 10.22 4.29
N THR A 294 3.38 10.31 4.63
CA THR A 294 2.59 9.13 5.05
C THR A 294 2.37 8.12 3.92
N ILE A 295 2.31 8.60 2.67
CA ILE A 295 2.26 7.74 1.48
C ILE A 295 3.63 7.09 1.28
N CYS A 296 4.71 7.88 1.34
CA CYS A 296 6.09 7.43 1.24
C CYS A 296 6.40 6.31 2.25
N ASP A 297 6.11 6.54 3.53
CA ASP A 297 6.35 5.58 4.61
C ASP A 297 5.61 4.25 4.38
N ARG A 298 4.39 4.30 3.85
CA ARG A 298 3.61 3.09 3.53
C ARG A 298 4.19 2.34 2.33
N LEU A 299 4.65 3.05 1.30
CA LEU A 299 5.31 2.41 0.16
C LEU A 299 6.60 1.74 0.58
N LEU A 300 7.40 2.43 1.40
CA LEU A 300 8.71 2.00 1.87
C LEU A 300 8.69 1.17 3.15
N ALA A 301 7.50 0.80 3.65
CA ALA A 301 7.37 0.03 4.88
C ALA A 301 8.29 -1.22 4.83
N PRO A 302 9.11 -1.46 5.87
CA PRO A 302 10.18 -2.45 5.85
C PRO A 302 9.61 -3.86 5.97
N ASP A 303 9.13 -4.38 4.85
CA ASP A 303 8.60 -5.72 4.72
C ASP A 303 9.08 -6.38 3.41
N GLN A 304 8.92 -7.70 3.32
CA GLN A 304 9.36 -8.50 2.17
C GLN A 304 8.69 -8.09 0.84
N ARG A 305 7.53 -7.41 0.90
CA ARG A 305 6.71 -6.98 -0.24
C ARG A 305 7.00 -5.55 -0.70
N SER A 306 7.79 -4.77 0.02
CA SER A 306 8.18 -3.39 -0.36
C SER A 306 8.66 -3.28 -1.81
N GLY A 307 9.59 -4.14 -2.22
CA GLY A 307 10.06 -4.21 -3.61
C GLY A 307 8.97 -4.58 -4.62
N ARG A 308 8.02 -5.46 -4.26
CA ARG A 308 6.87 -5.81 -5.13
C ARG A 308 5.93 -4.61 -5.31
N ARG A 309 5.61 -3.91 -4.22
CA ARG A 309 4.76 -2.70 -4.26
C ARG A 309 5.37 -1.63 -5.15
N LEU A 310 6.67 -1.35 -4.96
CA LEU A 310 7.38 -0.35 -5.76
C LEU A 310 7.47 -0.76 -7.24
N GLY A 311 7.76 -2.03 -7.53
CA GLY A 311 7.81 -2.53 -8.91
C GLY A 311 6.43 -2.51 -9.60
N LEU A 312 5.36 -2.88 -8.91
CA LEU A 312 3.99 -2.76 -9.41
C LEU A 312 3.61 -1.29 -9.67
N TYR A 313 3.94 -0.39 -8.75
CA TYR A 313 3.69 1.04 -8.95
C TYR A 313 4.51 1.60 -10.12
N GLN A 314 5.75 1.13 -10.32
CA GLN A 314 6.54 1.45 -11.51
C GLN A 314 5.82 1.03 -12.80
N GLN A 315 5.24 -0.17 -12.86
CA GLN A 315 4.45 -0.62 -14.01
C GLN A 315 3.23 0.29 -14.25
N VAL A 316 2.52 0.70 -13.19
CA VAL A 316 1.40 1.63 -13.29
C VAL A 316 1.82 2.97 -13.89
N LEU A 317 2.99 3.49 -13.50
CA LEU A 317 3.55 4.73 -14.06
C LEU A 317 3.98 4.57 -15.53
N THR A 318 4.61 3.45 -15.90
CA THR A 318 5.08 3.23 -17.27
C THR A 318 3.94 2.98 -18.26
N GLN A 319 2.94 2.19 -17.86
CA GLN A 319 1.84 1.78 -18.74
C GLN A 319 0.62 2.70 -18.63
N ASN A 320 0.65 3.68 -17.73
CA ASN A 320 -0.49 4.49 -17.27
C ASN A 320 -1.68 3.70 -16.72
N SER A 321 -1.71 2.37 -16.85
CA SER A 321 -2.72 1.52 -16.25
C SER A 321 -2.31 0.05 -16.21
N VAL A 322 -2.68 -0.66 -15.14
CA VAL A 322 -2.50 -2.12 -14.98
C VAL A 322 -3.85 -2.77 -14.67
N SER A 323 -4.10 -4.00 -15.11
CA SER A 323 -5.36 -4.71 -14.79
C SER A 323 -5.50 -4.95 -13.30
N ALA A 324 -6.69 -4.71 -12.74
CA ALA A 324 -6.93 -4.91 -11.32
C ALA A 324 -7.19 -6.41 -11.02
N ASP A 325 -6.28 -7.04 -10.27
CA ASP A 325 -6.33 -8.46 -9.89
C ASP A 325 -6.70 -8.68 -8.41
N SER A 326 -6.77 -7.61 -7.61
CA SER A 326 -7.04 -7.66 -6.18
C SER A 326 -6.01 -8.46 -5.36
N SER A 327 -4.77 -8.53 -5.84
CA SER A 327 -3.60 -8.98 -5.07
C SER A 327 -3.36 -8.09 -3.85
N ASP A 328 -2.55 -8.60 -2.92
CA ASP A 328 -2.19 -7.86 -1.71
C ASP A 328 -1.39 -6.60 -2.03
N GLU A 329 -0.50 -6.68 -3.02
CA GLU A 329 0.30 -5.55 -3.50
C GLU A 329 -0.58 -4.45 -4.07
N GLN A 330 -1.57 -4.81 -4.90
CA GLN A 330 -2.57 -3.85 -5.41
C GLN A 330 -3.39 -3.23 -4.27
N SER A 331 -3.79 -4.04 -3.30
CA SER A 331 -4.53 -3.59 -2.12
C SER A 331 -3.73 -2.58 -1.30
N GLU A 332 -2.43 -2.81 -1.09
CA GLU A 332 -1.58 -1.86 -0.37
C GLU A 332 -1.36 -0.55 -1.12
N LEU A 333 -1.20 -0.58 -2.45
CA LEU A 333 -1.13 0.64 -3.27
C LEU A 333 -2.44 1.44 -3.21
N LEU A 334 -3.60 0.76 -3.25
CA LEU A 334 -4.92 1.39 -3.09
C LEU A 334 -5.08 2.00 -1.70
N LEU A 335 -4.61 1.34 -0.65
CA LEU A 335 -4.67 1.87 0.72
C LEU A 335 -3.69 3.02 0.96
N ALA A 336 -2.55 3.03 0.26
CA ALA A 336 -1.67 4.19 0.21
C ALA A 336 -2.33 5.37 -0.50
N GLY A 337 -3.34 5.12 -1.34
CA GLY A 337 -4.04 6.15 -2.10
C GLY A 337 -3.27 6.66 -3.30
N ILE A 338 -2.13 6.05 -3.63
CA ILE A 338 -1.28 6.46 -4.76
C ILE A 338 -1.83 5.97 -6.12
N VAL A 339 -2.62 4.89 -6.09
CA VAL A 339 -3.39 4.41 -7.23
C VAL A 339 -4.88 4.35 -6.92
N VAL A 340 -5.69 4.41 -7.98
CA VAL A 340 -7.14 4.26 -7.93
C VAL A 340 -7.60 3.20 -8.93
N LYS A 341 -8.64 2.44 -8.57
CA LYS A 341 -9.28 1.48 -9.48
C LYS A 341 -10.37 2.17 -10.29
N ARG A 342 -10.21 2.25 -11.61
CA ARG A 342 -11.20 2.79 -12.55
C ARG A 342 -11.41 1.77 -13.68
N GLN A 343 -12.67 1.43 -13.96
CA GLN A 343 -13.03 0.49 -15.04
C GLN A 343 -12.23 -0.83 -15.01
N GLY A 344 -11.99 -1.38 -13.81
CA GLY A 344 -11.23 -2.62 -13.66
C GLY A 344 -9.72 -2.51 -13.84
N ARG A 345 -9.16 -1.29 -13.94
CA ARG A 345 -7.72 -1.04 -14.03
C ARG A 345 -7.24 -0.13 -12.91
N LEU A 346 -6.01 -0.33 -12.46
CA LEU A 346 -5.28 0.58 -11.57
C LEU A 346 -4.60 1.66 -12.38
N GLN A 347 -4.71 2.90 -11.93
CA GLN A 347 -4.12 4.09 -12.53
C GLN A 347 -3.56 4.98 -11.42
N PRO A 348 -2.58 5.87 -11.70
CA PRO A 348 -2.17 6.89 -10.74
C PRO A 348 -3.38 7.71 -10.27
N THR A 349 -3.49 7.97 -8.97
CA THR A 349 -4.66 8.67 -8.42
C THR A 349 -4.78 10.10 -8.93
N ASN A 350 -3.65 10.81 -9.04
CA ASN A 350 -3.60 12.18 -9.53
C ASN A 350 -2.19 12.56 -10.04
N PRO A 351 -2.06 13.66 -10.82
CA PRO A 351 -0.77 14.15 -11.30
C PRO A 351 0.23 14.52 -10.20
N ILE A 352 -0.21 15.06 -9.06
CA ILE A 352 0.70 15.42 -7.95
C ILE A 352 1.51 14.20 -7.51
N TYR A 353 0.84 13.06 -7.25
CA TYR A 353 1.54 11.86 -6.83
C TYR A 353 2.42 11.27 -7.92
N ALA A 354 2.00 11.33 -9.18
CA ALA A 354 2.80 10.85 -10.30
C ALA A 354 4.06 11.70 -10.53
N GLU A 355 4.02 13.01 -10.25
CA GLU A 355 5.19 13.89 -10.32
C GLU A 355 6.10 13.77 -9.09
N VAL A 356 5.55 13.59 -7.88
CA VAL A 356 6.31 13.38 -6.62
C VAL A 356 6.95 12.00 -6.60
N PHE A 357 6.13 10.95 -6.65
CA PHE A 357 6.57 9.55 -6.66
C PHE A 357 6.73 9.09 -8.10
N ASN A 358 7.56 9.78 -8.86
CA ASN A 358 7.77 9.51 -10.28
C ASN A 358 8.69 8.29 -10.51
N ALA A 359 8.89 7.92 -11.78
CA ALA A 359 9.72 6.78 -12.14
C ALA A 359 11.19 6.90 -11.66
N SER A 360 11.74 8.11 -11.57
CA SER A 360 13.10 8.34 -11.05
C SER A 360 13.16 8.04 -9.55
N TRP A 361 12.20 8.58 -8.79
CA TRP A 361 12.08 8.31 -7.35
C TRP A 361 11.91 6.82 -7.06
N VAL A 362 11.00 6.13 -7.77
CA VAL A 362 10.78 4.69 -7.61
C VAL A 362 12.04 3.90 -7.93
N ASN A 363 12.77 4.26 -8.99
CA ASN A 363 14.05 3.63 -9.34
C ASN A 363 15.11 3.84 -8.27
N GLN A 364 15.18 5.02 -7.64
CA GLN A 364 16.09 5.28 -6.54
C GLN A 364 15.75 4.45 -5.30
N CYS A 365 14.47 4.29 -4.99
CA CYS A 365 14.03 3.42 -3.89
C CYS A 365 14.35 1.96 -4.17
N LEU A 366 14.05 1.47 -5.38
CA LEU A 366 14.34 0.10 -5.78
C LEU A 366 15.85 -0.18 -5.86
N SER A 367 16.67 0.76 -6.34
CA SER A 367 18.12 0.57 -6.43
C SER A 367 18.79 0.37 -5.08
N ARG A 368 18.24 0.96 -4.01
CA ARG A 368 18.68 0.73 -2.62
C ARG A 368 18.31 -0.67 -2.09
N GLN A 369 17.31 -1.32 -2.69
CA GLN A 369 16.84 -2.65 -2.29
C GLN A 369 17.41 -3.78 -3.15
N ARG A 370 17.72 -3.51 -4.42
CA ARG A 370 18.26 -4.48 -5.39
C ARG A 370 19.73 -4.78 -5.09
N PRO A 371 20.16 -6.05 -5.02
CA PRO A 371 21.59 -6.38 -4.92
C PRO A 371 22.39 -5.93 -6.18
N TYR A 372 21.69 -5.73 -7.31
CA TYR A 372 22.26 -5.31 -8.60
C TYR A 372 21.86 -3.89 -9.02
N GLY A 373 21.32 -3.06 -8.11
CA GLY A 373 20.75 -1.75 -8.46
C GLY A 373 21.75 -0.80 -9.11
N ALA A 374 23.00 -0.78 -8.63
CA ALA A 374 24.07 0.05 -9.18
C ALA A 374 24.47 -0.39 -10.60
N ALA A 375 24.59 -1.69 -10.82
CA ALA A 375 24.97 -2.27 -12.12
C ALA A 375 23.87 -2.03 -13.17
N LEU A 376 22.60 -2.23 -12.81
CA LEU A 376 21.45 -1.92 -13.66
C LEU A 376 21.42 -0.43 -14.06
N SER A 377 21.62 0.47 -13.10
CA SER A 377 21.62 1.92 -13.35
C SER A 377 22.75 2.32 -14.31
N ALA A 378 23.95 1.78 -14.11
CA ALA A 378 25.10 2.01 -14.99
C ALA A 378 24.86 1.44 -16.40
N TRP A 379 24.27 0.25 -16.50
CA TRP A 379 23.91 -0.35 -17.78
C TRP A 379 22.85 0.47 -18.54
N ALA A 380 21.81 0.94 -17.84
CA ALA A 380 20.80 1.82 -18.43
C ALA A 380 21.41 3.15 -18.91
N ALA A 381 22.29 3.77 -18.11
CA ALA A 381 23.01 4.99 -18.50
C ALA A 381 23.92 4.80 -19.72
N SER A 382 24.38 3.57 -19.98
CA SER A 382 25.15 3.23 -21.19
C SER A 382 24.30 3.05 -22.46
N ASN A 383 23.00 3.40 -22.43
CA ASN A 383 22.02 3.04 -23.45
C ASN A 383 22.01 1.51 -23.73
N TYR A 384 22.13 0.71 -22.67
CA TYR A 384 22.07 -0.76 -22.71
C TYR A 384 23.22 -1.44 -23.48
N LYS A 385 24.35 -0.76 -23.67
CA LYS A 385 25.47 -1.26 -24.49
C LYS A 385 26.66 -1.79 -23.69
N ASP A 386 26.89 -1.29 -22.48
CA ASP A 386 28.07 -1.65 -21.69
C ASP A 386 27.90 -3.02 -21.04
N LYS A 387 28.40 -4.07 -21.71
CA LYS A 387 28.35 -5.46 -21.23
C LYS A 387 29.14 -5.70 -19.95
N SER A 388 30.11 -4.83 -19.61
CA SER A 388 30.88 -4.96 -18.36
C SER A 388 30.02 -4.75 -17.11
N ARG A 389 28.82 -4.18 -17.28
CA ARG A 389 27.84 -3.98 -16.22
C ARG A 389 26.93 -5.18 -16.00
N LEU A 390 26.93 -6.16 -16.89
CA LEU A 390 26.08 -7.35 -16.75
C LEU A 390 26.57 -8.24 -15.61
N LEU A 391 25.63 -8.90 -14.94
CA LEU A 391 25.95 -9.78 -13.82
C LEU A 391 26.50 -11.12 -14.32
N MET A 392 27.37 -11.73 -13.52
CA MET A 392 27.96 -13.05 -13.79
C MET A 392 28.08 -13.86 -12.50
N GLY A 393 28.14 -15.19 -12.64
CA GLY A 393 28.36 -16.14 -11.55
C GLY A 393 27.48 -15.91 -10.32
N GLN A 394 28.11 -15.77 -9.15
CA GLN A 394 27.41 -15.65 -7.87
C GLN A 394 26.54 -14.39 -7.78
N ALA A 395 26.99 -13.26 -8.35
CA ALA A 395 26.22 -12.01 -8.34
C ALA A 395 24.94 -12.12 -9.19
N LEU A 396 25.00 -12.86 -10.31
CA LEU A 396 23.82 -13.17 -11.12
C LEU A 396 22.87 -14.10 -10.36
N LYS A 397 23.40 -15.14 -9.70
CA LYS A 397 22.59 -16.07 -8.90
C LYS A 397 21.83 -15.35 -7.80
N GLU A 398 22.51 -14.53 -7.00
CA GLU A 398 21.89 -13.72 -5.93
C GLU A 398 20.83 -12.75 -6.48
N ALA A 399 21.06 -12.19 -7.66
CA ALA A 399 20.10 -11.32 -8.33
C ALA A 399 18.83 -12.05 -8.76
N LEU A 400 18.95 -13.27 -9.29
CA LEU A 400 17.83 -14.11 -9.70
C LEU A 400 17.04 -14.62 -8.49
N ASP A 401 17.74 -15.07 -7.45
CA ASP A 401 17.12 -15.50 -6.20
C ASP A 401 16.33 -14.33 -5.57
N TRP A 402 16.91 -13.13 -5.53
CA TRP A 402 16.23 -11.93 -5.06
C TRP A 402 15.01 -11.55 -5.91
N ALA A 403 15.09 -11.73 -7.23
CA ALA A 403 14.05 -11.34 -8.18
C ALA A 403 12.87 -12.33 -8.26
N THR A 404 13.06 -13.59 -7.87
CA THR A 404 12.08 -14.69 -8.02
C THR A 404 10.71 -14.34 -7.44
N ASP A 405 10.72 -13.68 -6.28
CA ASP A 405 9.53 -13.28 -5.56
C ASP A 405 9.25 -11.78 -5.71
N LYS A 406 9.57 -11.14 -6.84
CA LYS A 406 9.38 -9.69 -7.02
C LYS A 406 8.58 -9.39 -8.29
N SER A 407 7.64 -8.45 -8.20
CA SER A 407 6.90 -7.91 -9.34
C SER A 407 7.69 -6.76 -9.96
N LEU A 408 8.77 -7.09 -10.67
CA LEU A 408 9.72 -6.10 -11.20
C LEU A 408 9.26 -5.48 -12.53
N SER A 409 9.97 -4.45 -12.99
CA SER A 409 9.69 -3.83 -14.28
C SER A 409 10.22 -4.66 -15.45
N ASP A 410 9.71 -4.41 -16.66
CA ASP A 410 10.22 -5.03 -17.89
C ASP A 410 11.73 -4.79 -18.07
N LEU A 411 12.25 -3.66 -17.58
CA LEU A 411 13.67 -3.34 -17.62
C LEU A 411 14.50 -4.29 -16.75
N ASP A 412 14.01 -4.64 -15.55
CA ASP A 412 14.69 -5.61 -14.68
C ASP A 412 14.73 -6.99 -15.33
N TYR A 413 13.60 -7.47 -15.85
CA TYR A 413 13.53 -8.77 -16.52
C TYR A 413 14.46 -8.82 -17.73
N ARG A 414 14.48 -7.75 -18.53
CA ARG A 414 15.41 -7.62 -19.66
C ARG A 414 16.87 -7.66 -19.21
N TYR A 415 17.23 -6.92 -18.16
CA TYR A 415 18.60 -6.89 -17.65
C TYR A 415 19.06 -8.24 -17.10
N LEU A 416 18.20 -8.92 -16.33
CA LEU A 416 18.50 -10.25 -15.79
C LEU A 416 18.62 -11.30 -16.89
N SER A 417 17.72 -11.26 -17.88
CA SER A 417 17.77 -12.15 -19.05
C SER A 417 19.05 -11.95 -19.86
N ILE A 418 19.43 -10.71 -20.17
CA ILE A 418 20.68 -10.41 -20.90
C ILE A 418 21.91 -10.80 -20.06
N SER A 419 21.86 -10.64 -18.74
CA SER A 419 22.94 -11.08 -17.86
C SER A 419 23.09 -12.60 -17.85
N GLN A 420 21.98 -13.36 -17.87
CA GLN A 420 22.02 -14.82 -18.02
C GLN A 420 22.65 -15.27 -19.33
N GLU A 421 22.25 -14.66 -20.45
CA GLU A 421 22.82 -14.97 -21.78
C GLU A 421 24.32 -14.67 -21.83
N TRP A 422 24.72 -13.55 -21.23
CA TRP A 422 26.11 -13.14 -21.16
C TRP A 422 26.96 -14.08 -20.29
N ASP A 423 26.48 -14.41 -19.09
CA ASP A 423 27.16 -15.35 -18.19
C ASP A 423 27.33 -16.73 -18.85
N ALA A 424 26.28 -17.25 -19.50
CA ALA A 424 26.35 -18.50 -20.25
C ALA A 424 27.37 -18.45 -21.40
N SER A 425 27.47 -17.31 -22.09
CA SER A 425 28.45 -17.11 -23.17
C SER A 425 29.88 -17.06 -22.64
N MET A 426 30.10 -16.38 -21.51
CA MET A 426 31.40 -16.27 -20.86
C MET A 426 31.88 -17.62 -20.32
N VAL A 427 30.99 -18.41 -19.70
CA VAL A 427 31.31 -19.78 -19.24
C VAL A 427 31.73 -20.67 -20.41
N ARG A 428 31.06 -20.56 -21.57
CA ARG A 428 31.45 -21.32 -22.78
C ARG A 428 32.83 -20.91 -23.30
N LEU A 429 33.10 -19.60 -23.38
CA LEU A 429 34.40 -19.09 -23.82
C LEU A 429 35.54 -19.54 -22.89
N GLU A 430 35.30 -19.55 -21.59
CA GLU A 430 36.27 -20.03 -20.59
C GLU A 430 36.53 -21.54 -20.76
N LEU A 431 35.48 -22.34 -20.96
CA LEU A 431 35.62 -23.78 -21.19
C LEU A 431 36.41 -24.08 -22.47
N GLU A 432 36.11 -23.38 -23.57
CA GLU A 432 36.87 -23.53 -24.82
C GLU A 432 38.34 -23.11 -24.68
N ALA A 433 38.61 -22.05 -23.91
CA ALA A 433 39.96 -21.61 -23.62
C ALA A 433 40.72 -22.65 -22.78
N GLN A 434 40.07 -23.22 -21.75
CA GLN A 434 40.63 -24.30 -20.94
C GLN A 434 40.89 -25.56 -21.77
N GLU A 435 39.96 -25.96 -22.64
CA GLU A 435 40.17 -27.09 -23.55
C GLU A 435 41.36 -26.85 -24.49
N LYS A 436 41.46 -25.65 -25.08
CA LYS A 436 42.59 -25.29 -25.94
C LYS A 436 43.91 -25.32 -25.16
N ALA A 437 43.94 -24.75 -23.95
CA ALA A 437 45.12 -24.76 -23.08
C ALA A 437 45.51 -26.20 -22.70
N HIS A 438 44.55 -27.04 -22.33
CA HIS A 438 44.77 -28.44 -22.01
C HIS A 438 45.28 -29.22 -23.22
N ARG A 439 44.74 -28.97 -24.43
CA ARG A 439 45.25 -29.58 -25.67
C ARG A 439 46.68 -29.15 -25.97
N VAL A 440 47.02 -27.87 -25.78
CA VAL A 440 48.39 -27.35 -25.97
C VAL A 440 49.35 -27.99 -24.96
N LEU A 441 48.97 -28.07 -23.68
CA LEU A 441 49.76 -28.72 -22.64
C LEU A 441 49.95 -30.21 -22.92
N ALA A 442 48.89 -30.93 -23.32
CA ALA A 442 48.97 -32.34 -23.68
C ALA A 442 49.91 -32.58 -24.87
N ALA A 443 49.83 -31.74 -25.91
CA ALA A 443 50.73 -31.82 -27.06
C ALA A 443 52.19 -31.53 -26.68
N ALA A 444 52.43 -30.58 -25.78
CA ALA A 444 53.76 -30.28 -25.26
C ALA A 444 54.33 -31.47 -24.45
N HIS A 445 53.52 -32.08 -23.57
CA HIS A 445 53.90 -33.28 -22.83
C HIS A 445 54.22 -34.46 -23.74
N GLN A 446 53.43 -34.70 -24.79
CA GLN A 446 53.68 -35.77 -25.74
C GLN A 446 55.00 -35.57 -26.50
N LYS A 447 55.30 -34.34 -26.94
CA LYS A 447 56.59 -34.02 -27.56
C LYS A 447 57.76 -34.20 -26.59
N ALA A 448 57.62 -33.77 -25.33
CA ALA A 448 58.65 -33.97 -24.32
C ALA A 448 58.93 -35.47 -24.09
N ASN A 449 57.89 -36.29 -23.98
CA ASN A 449 58.03 -37.74 -23.83
C ASN A 449 58.66 -38.41 -25.06
N GLN A 450 58.36 -37.94 -26.28
CA GLN A 450 59.04 -38.42 -27.50
C GLN A 450 60.53 -38.09 -27.49
N ILE A 451 60.91 -36.87 -27.08
CA ILE A 451 62.31 -36.46 -26.95
C ILE A 451 63.02 -37.31 -25.90
N ILE A 452 62.39 -37.53 -24.74
CA ILE A 452 62.92 -38.38 -23.67
C ILE A 452 63.10 -39.82 -24.18
N TRP A 453 62.09 -40.38 -24.85
CA TRP A 453 62.18 -41.72 -25.42
C TRP A 453 63.30 -41.86 -26.47
N LEU A 454 63.44 -40.89 -27.38
CA LEU A 454 64.53 -40.85 -28.36
C LEU A 454 65.91 -40.75 -27.67
N SER A 455 66.01 -39.98 -26.59
CA SER A 455 67.25 -39.89 -25.82
C SER A 455 67.61 -41.20 -25.11
N TYR A 456 66.64 -41.92 -24.55
CA TYR A 456 66.85 -43.28 -24.01
C TYR A 456 67.26 -44.27 -25.09
N LEU A 457 66.66 -44.20 -26.28
CA LEU A 457 67.03 -45.03 -27.42
C LEU A 457 68.50 -44.80 -27.81
N SER A 458 68.93 -43.53 -27.87
CA SER A 458 70.30 -43.15 -28.19
C SER A 458 71.31 -43.60 -27.13
N LEU A 459 70.98 -43.48 -25.84
CA LEU A 459 71.82 -43.97 -24.74
C LEU A 459 71.97 -45.49 -24.78
N GLY A 460 70.86 -46.20 -25.06
CA GLY A 460 70.86 -47.65 -25.24
C GLY A 460 71.77 -48.10 -26.38
N THR A 461 71.74 -47.40 -27.52
CA THR A 461 72.65 -47.68 -28.64
C THR A 461 74.11 -47.40 -28.29
N CYS A 462 74.41 -46.31 -27.57
CA CYS A 462 75.78 -46.00 -27.12
C CYS A 462 76.32 -47.05 -26.14
N LEU A 463 75.48 -47.54 -25.21
CA LEU A 463 75.83 -48.61 -24.28
C LEU A 463 76.01 -49.96 -24.98
N ALA A 464 75.21 -50.27 -26.00
CA ALA A 464 75.41 -51.46 -26.82
C ALA A 464 76.73 -51.38 -27.62
N ILE A 465 77.07 -50.23 -28.19
CA ILE A 465 78.34 -50.02 -28.91
C ILE A 465 79.53 -50.09 -27.95
N SER A 466 79.41 -49.53 -26.74
CA SER A 466 80.50 -49.56 -25.75
C SER A 466 80.73 -50.97 -25.20
N THR A 467 79.67 -51.75 -24.96
CA THR A 467 79.80 -53.15 -24.52
C THR A 467 80.37 -54.05 -25.62
N ILE A 468 79.99 -53.84 -26.89
CA ILE A 468 80.59 -54.54 -28.03
C ILE A 468 82.09 -54.20 -28.16
N THR A 469 82.48 -52.93 -27.98
CA THR A 469 83.91 -52.53 -28.04
C THR A 469 84.70 -53.05 -26.84
N LEU A 470 84.12 -53.10 -25.63
CA LEU A 470 84.75 -53.71 -24.45
C LEU A 470 84.95 -55.23 -24.61
N LEU A 471 83.93 -55.94 -25.11
CA LEU A 471 84.02 -57.38 -25.40
C LEU A 471 85.04 -57.67 -26.50
N ALA A 472 85.12 -56.85 -27.55
CA ALA A 472 86.13 -56.96 -28.58
C ALA A 472 87.55 -56.66 -28.07
N GLY A 473 87.68 -55.79 -27.06
CA GLY A 473 88.95 -55.47 -26.41
C GLY A 473 89.46 -56.55 -25.44
N LEU A 474 88.55 -57.26 -24.76
CA LEU A 474 88.89 -58.38 -23.86
C LEU A 474 89.26 -59.69 -24.58
N LEU A 475 89.00 -59.77 -25.89
CA LEU A 475 89.31 -60.93 -26.74
C LEU A 475 90.64 -60.80 -27.51
N ARG A 476 91.46 -59.78 -27.22
CA ARG A 476 92.83 -59.59 -27.73
C ARG A 476 93.80 -59.63 -26.56
#